data_AF-A0A941KCP2-F1
#
_entry.id   AF-A0A941KCP2-F1
#
_cell.length_a   1.000
_cell.length_b   1.000
_cell.length_c   1.000
_cell.angle_alpha   90.00
_cell.angle_beta   90.00
_cell.angle_gamma   90.00
#
_symmetry.space_group_name_H-M   'P 1'
#
loop_
_entity.id
_entity.type
_entity.pdbx_description
1 polymer ?
#
loop_
_entity_poly.entity_id
_entity_poly.type
_entity_poly.pdbx_seq_one_letter_code
_entity_poly.pdbx_strand_id
1 'polypeptide(L)'
;MLISRRSLLAAGLAAPMLSSRALAAPETLKLRDLYEKGGSFSDLARASEGQRLTIEGFMAPPLVAEAPFFVLTKMPMATCPFCEPGIEWPDTILPVYTRRTVEVIPFNVPILARGVLEMGEYTDPETGFWSVIRLREATYERD
;
A
#
# COMPACT_ATOMS: atom_id res chain seq x y z
N MET A 1 1.66 25.76 -76.98
CA MET A 1 0.58 25.74 -75.97
C MET A 1 0.53 24.31 -75.44
N LEU A 2 0.91 23.93 -74.21
CA LEU A 2 1.34 24.57 -72.97
C LEU A 2 2.21 23.54 -72.21
N ILE A 3 3.27 24.02 -71.55
CA ILE A 3 4.06 23.28 -70.54
C ILE A 3 3.30 23.31 -69.21
N SER A 4 3.21 22.20 -68.47
CA SER A 4 3.24 22.16 -66.98
C SER A 4 3.05 20.73 -66.47
N ARG A 5 4.06 20.09 -65.86
CA ARG A 5 4.43 20.16 -64.42
C ARG A 5 3.31 19.73 -63.49
N ARG A 6 3.47 18.55 -62.85
CA ARG A 6 3.18 18.31 -61.42
C ARG A 6 3.64 16.92 -60.99
N SER A 7 4.91 16.88 -60.59
CA SER A 7 5.41 15.98 -59.56
C SER A 7 4.63 16.21 -58.28
N LEU A 8 4.16 15.16 -57.61
CA LEU A 8 3.93 15.19 -56.17
C LEU A 8 4.43 13.86 -55.56
N LEU A 9 5.63 13.98 -55.01
CA LEU A 9 6.24 13.10 -54.03
C LEU A 9 5.51 13.24 -52.68
N ALA A 10 5.50 12.13 -51.95
CA ALA A 10 5.66 12.01 -50.49
C ALA A 10 4.61 12.62 -49.55
N ALA A 11 3.96 11.75 -48.77
CA ALA A 11 3.84 11.89 -47.32
C ALA A 11 3.39 10.56 -46.70
N GLY A 12 4.33 9.62 -46.52
CA GLY A 12 4.11 8.47 -45.65
C GLY A 12 4.07 8.96 -44.21
N LEU A 13 2.88 9.01 -43.62
CA LEU A 13 2.65 9.31 -42.21
C LEU A 13 3.30 8.22 -41.34
N ALA A 14 4.52 8.47 -40.87
CA ALA A 14 5.10 7.74 -39.75
C ALA A 14 4.37 8.17 -38.48
N ALA A 15 3.32 7.42 -38.11
CA ALA A 15 2.69 7.56 -36.80
C ALA A 15 3.70 7.10 -35.73
N PRO A 16 4.05 7.93 -34.73
CA PRO A 16 4.87 7.47 -33.63
C PRO A 16 4.06 6.43 -32.85
N MET A 17 4.57 5.20 -32.79
CA MET A 17 4.08 4.19 -31.87
C MET A 17 4.28 4.72 -30.45
N LEU A 18 3.20 5.25 -29.85
CA LEU A 18 3.13 5.46 -28.42
C LEU A 18 3.26 4.08 -27.76
N SER A 19 4.48 3.76 -27.34
CA SER A 19 4.78 2.62 -26.50
C SER A 19 4.00 2.82 -25.20
N SER A 20 2.82 2.20 -25.14
CA SER A 20 2.03 2.13 -23.91
C SER A 20 2.88 1.35 -22.93
N ARG A 21 3.51 2.04 -21.96
CA ARG A 21 4.08 1.37 -20.80
C ARG A 21 2.92 0.61 -20.17
N ALA A 22 2.90 -0.70 -20.35
CA ALA A 22 1.99 -1.57 -19.63
C ALA A 22 2.25 -1.30 -18.14
N LEU A 23 1.32 -0.64 -17.46
CA LEU A 23 1.30 -0.66 -16.01
C LEU A 23 1.12 -2.13 -15.65
N ALA A 24 2.19 -2.75 -15.11
CA ALA A 24 2.05 -4.03 -14.44
C ALA A 24 0.88 -3.92 -13.46
N ALA A 25 -0.01 -4.91 -13.45
CA ALA A 25 -1.06 -4.97 -12.45
C ALA A 25 -0.41 -4.80 -11.07
N PRO A 26 -0.98 -3.97 -10.16
CA PRO A 26 -0.38 -3.78 -8.85
C PRO A 26 -0.26 -5.14 -8.16
N GLU A 27 0.97 -5.60 -7.99
CA GLU A 27 1.27 -6.85 -7.31
C GLU A 27 0.77 -6.75 -5.87
N THR A 28 0.01 -7.75 -5.44
CA THR A 28 -0.39 -7.85 -4.03
C THR A 28 0.76 -8.47 -3.26
N LEU A 29 1.26 -7.72 -2.29
CA LEU A 29 2.41 -8.11 -1.47
C LEU A 29 1.95 -8.73 -0.16
N LYS A 30 2.71 -9.68 0.37
CA LYS A 30 2.49 -10.16 1.74
C LYS A 30 3.17 -9.18 2.69
N LEU A 31 2.57 -8.94 3.87
CA LEU A 31 3.16 -8.05 4.87
C LEU A 31 4.63 -8.41 5.21
N ARG A 32 4.93 -9.71 5.30
CA ARG A 32 6.28 -10.22 5.57
C ARG A 32 7.32 -9.80 4.52
N ASP A 33 6.90 -9.47 3.29
CA ASP A 33 7.81 -9.14 2.19
C ASP A 33 8.42 -7.72 2.38
N LEU A 34 7.84 -6.92 3.28
CA LEU A 34 8.42 -5.64 3.72
C LEU A 34 9.57 -5.79 4.72
N TYR A 35 9.88 -7.01 5.14
CA TYR A 35 10.86 -7.31 6.18
C TYR A 35 11.85 -8.39 5.72
N GLU A 36 13.10 -8.23 6.13
CA GLU A 36 14.13 -9.26 6.03
C GLU A 36 14.00 -10.28 7.17
N LYS A 37 14.66 -11.43 7.00
CA LYS A 37 14.87 -12.36 8.12
C LYS A 37 15.66 -11.65 9.22
N GLY A 38 15.04 -11.46 10.39
CA GLY A 38 15.62 -10.72 11.52
C GLY A 38 14.95 -9.38 11.81
N GLY A 39 13.94 -8.97 11.04
CA GLY A 39 13.03 -7.87 11.39
C GLY A 39 13.45 -6.48 10.88
N SER A 40 14.59 -6.35 10.21
CA SER A 40 14.93 -5.11 9.49
C SER A 40 14.04 -4.97 8.24
N PHE A 41 13.79 -3.75 7.79
CA PHE A 41 13.05 -3.52 6.54
C PHE A 41 13.78 -4.10 5.33
N SER A 42 13.02 -4.59 4.35
CA SER A 42 13.55 -5.17 3.12
C SER A 42 14.01 -4.12 2.11
N ASP A 43 14.80 -4.54 1.12
CA ASP A 43 15.12 -3.68 -0.03
C ASP A 43 13.86 -3.28 -0.81
N LEU A 44 12.87 -4.18 -0.86
CA LEU A 44 11.55 -3.88 -1.43
C LEU A 44 10.89 -2.73 -0.67
N ALA A 45 10.81 -2.79 0.66
CA ALA A 45 10.19 -1.73 1.47
C ALA A 45 10.86 -0.38 1.22
N ARG A 46 12.21 -0.32 1.26
CA ARG A 46 12.98 0.90 1.00
C ARG A 46 12.75 1.45 -0.41
N ALA A 47 12.74 0.57 -1.42
CA ALA A 47 12.53 0.97 -2.81
C ALA A 47 11.08 1.44 -3.05
N SER A 48 10.12 0.97 -2.24
CA SER A 48 8.71 1.32 -2.33
C SER A 48 8.29 2.55 -1.52
N GLU A 49 9.21 3.23 -0.83
CA GLU A 49 8.94 4.51 -0.16
C GLU A 49 8.24 5.50 -1.12
N GLY A 50 7.12 6.06 -0.68
CA GLY A 50 6.29 6.98 -1.47
C GLY A 50 5.47 6.32 -2.58
N GLN A 51 5.57 5.01 -2.78
CA GLN A 51 4.79 4.27 -3.77
C GLN A 51 3.49 3.75 -3.18
N ARG A 52 2.48 3.56 -4.04
CA ARG A 52 1.21 2.97 -3.64
C ARG A 52 1.28 1.45 -3.76
N LEU A 53 1.16 0.75 -2.63
CA LEU A 53 1.19 -0.70 -2.52
C LEU A 53 -0.18 -1.26 -2.16
N THR A 54 -0.42 -2.52 -2.52
CA THR A 54 -1.52 -3.34 -2.00
C THR A 54 -0.91 -4.47 -1.17
N ILE A 55 -1.34 -4.60 0.08
CA ILE A 55 -0.77 -5.55 1.04
C ILE A 55 -1.88 -6.40 1.63
N GLU A 56 -1.74 -7.73 1.53
CA GLU A 56 -2.64 -8.68 2.18
C GLU A 56 -2.34 -8.80 3.69
N GLY A 57 -3.39 -9.00 4.49
CA GLY A 57 -3.24 -9.27 5.92
C GLY A 57 -4.57 -9.33 6.67
N PHE A 58 -4.49 -9.09 7.98
CA PHE A 58 -5.64 -9.11 8.89
C PHE A 58 -5.72 -7.80 9.68
N MET A 59 -6.93 -7.30 9.85
CA MET A 59 -7.19 -6.13 10.69
C MET A 59 -7.07 -6.54 12.16
N ALA A 60 -6.13 -5.95 12.89
CA ALA A 60 -6.08 -6.08 14.34
C ALA A 60 -7.31 -5.39 14.98
N PRO A 61 -7.76 -5.83 16.17
CA PRO A 61 -8.83 -5.18 16.90
C PRO A 61 -8.50 -3.68 17.11
N PRO A 62 -9.48 -2.78 16.90
CA PRO A 62 -9.22 -1.34 16.88
C PRO A 62 -8.77 -0.83 18.25
N LEU A 63 -7.79 0.10 18.26
CA LEU A 63 -7.31 0.75 19.48
C LEU A 63 -8.34 1.69 20.09
N VAL A 64 -9.05 2.39 19.22
CA VAL A 64 -10.05 3.41 19.54
C VAL A 64 -11.23 3.17 18.62
N ALA A 65 -12.45 3.33 19.15
CA ALA A 65 -13.66 3.23 18.35
C ALA A 65 -13.69 4.34 17.29
N GLU A 66 -14.16 4.03 16.08
CA GLU A 66 -14.43 5.01 15.02
C GLU A 66 -13.19 5.79 14.51
N ALA A 67 -11.98 5.26 14.73
CA ALA A 67 -10.75 5.89 14.23
C ALA A 67 -10.54 5.67 12.72
N PRO A 68 -9.91 6.61 11.99
CA PRO A 68 -9.46 6.41 10.61
C PRO A 68 -8.15 5.60 10.54
N PHE A 69 -7.98 4.64 11.44
CA PHE A 69 -6.72 3.95 11.72
C PHE A 69 -6.96 2.49 12.11
N PHE A 70 -6.09 1.61 11.65
CA PHE A 70 -5.97 0.25 12.18
C PHE A 70 -4.54 -0.28 12.00
N VAL A 71 -4.23 -1.41 12.64
CA VAL A 71 -2.96 -2.12 12.43
C VAL A 71 -3.21 -3.36 11.57
N LEU A 72 -2.53 -3.45 10.43
CA LEU A 72 -2.51 -4.66 9.60
C LEU A 72 -1.48 -5.63 10.15
N THR A 73 -1.85 -6.91 10.21
CA THR A 73 -1.02 -7.97 10.78
C THR A 73 -0.90 -9.14 9.79
N LYS A 74 0.18 -9.91 9.89
CA LYS A 74 0.41 -11.07 9.00
C LYS A 74 -0.48 -12.27 9.33
N MET A 75 -1.11 -12.27 10.50
CA MET A 75 -1.91 -13.37 11.03
C MET A 75 -3.05 -12.82 11.89
N PRO A 76 -4.18 -13.54 12.00
CA PRO A 76 -5.31 -13.11 12.83
C PRO A 76 -4.91 -12.85 14.28
N MET A 77 -5.37 -11.73 14.85
CA MET A 77 -5.18 -11.40 16.27
C MET A 77 -6.52 -11.11 16.93
N ALA A 78 -6.92 -11.92 17.91
CA ALA A 78 -8.18 -11.71 18.64
C ALA A 78 -8.10 -10.60 19.69
N THR A 79 -6.88 -10.31 20.19
CA THR A 79 -6.63 -9.37 21.27
C THR A 79 -5.64 -8.30 20.80
N CYS A 80 -5.91 -7.05 21.15
CA CYS A 80 -5.02 -5.94 20.85
C CYS A 80 -3.85 -5.89 21.86
N PRO A 81 -2.58 -6.06 21.42
CA PRO A 81 -1.40 -5.96 22.29
C PRO A 81 -1.20 -4.59 22.95
N PHE A 82 -1.72 -3.54 22.33
CA PHE A 82 -1.60 -2.18 22.87
C PHE A 82 -2.56 -1.94 24.05
N CYS A 83 -3.71 -2.61 24.08
CA CYS A 83 -4.73 -2.44 25.12
C CYS A 83 -4.53 -3.40 26.30
N GLU A 84 -3.89 -4.55 26.07
CA GLU A 84 -3.77 -5.64 27.05
C GLU A 84 -2.30 -5.89 27.44
N PRO A 85 -1.92 -5.66 28.70
CA PRO A 85 -0.56 -5.93 29.18
C PRO A 85 -0.14 -7.40 29.00
N GLY A 86 1.10 -7.63 28.59
CA GLY A 86 1.68 -8.97 28.44
C GLY A 86 1.38 -9.65 27.10
N ILE A 87 0.60 -9.00 26.23
CA ILE A 87 0.43 -9.41 24.84
C ILE A 87 1.36 -8.56 23.98
N GLU A 88 2.12 -9.20 23.09
CA GLU A 88 3.04 -8.53 22.18
C GLU A 88 2.50 -8.54 20.74
N TRP A 89 2.86 -7.52 19.96
CA TRP A 89 2.65 -7.55 18.52
C TRP A 89 3.52 -8.65 17.88
N PRO A 90 3.08 -9.25 16.76
CA PRO A 90 3.96 -10.08 15.97
C PRO A 90 5.15 -9.23 15.46
N ASP A 91 6.21 -9.93 15.07
CA ASP A 91 7.43 -9.37 14.47
C ASP A 91 7.20 -8.38 13.31
N THR A 92 6.03 -8.44 12.66
CA THR A 92 5.68 -7.68 11.47
C THR A 92 4.25 -7.17 11.59
N ILE A 93 4.14 -5.85 11.67
CA ILE A 93 2.88 -5.11 11.71
C ILE A 93 2.97 -3.91 10.79
N LEU A 94 1.85 -3.47 10.22
CA LEU A 94 1.80 -2.28 9.39
C LEU A 94 0.63 -1.40 9.81
N PRO A 95 0.90 -0.29 10.49
CA PRO A 95 -0.10 0.75 10.74
C PRO A 95 -0.68 1.28 9.43
N VAL A 96 -2.00 1.38 9.36
CA VAL A 96 -2.74 1.81 8.17
C VAL A 96 -3.62 3.01 8.54
N TYR A 97 -3.35 4.14 7.90
CA TYR A 97 -4.10 5.37 8.04
C TYR A 97 -4.97 5.59 6.80
N THR A 98 -6.27 5.63 7.03
CA THR A 98 -7.29 5.80 5.99
C THR A 98 -7.78 7.25 5.96
N ARG A 99 -8.52 7.64 4.92
CA ARG A 99 -9.09 9.00 4.81
C ARG A 99 -10.45 9.16 5.51
N ARG A 100 -11.08 8.05 5.90
CA ARG A 100 -12.42 8.00 6.50
C ARG A 100 -12.35 7.08 7.71
N THR A 101 -13.33 7.16 8.60
CA THR A 101 -13.47 6.20 9.70
C THR A 101 -13.45 4.76 9.20
N VAL A 102 -12.73 3.89 9.91
CA VAL A 102 -12.63 2.47 9.62
C VAL A 102 -13.91 1.77 10.07
N GLU A 103 -14.62 1.16 9.12
CA GLU A 103 -15.54 0.05 9.37
C GLU A 103 -14.75 -1.22 9.70
N VAL A 104 -14.95 -1.73 10.91
CA VAL A 104 -14.19 -2.87 11.45
C VAL A 104 -14.55 -4.16 10.71
N ILE A 105 -13.54 -4.83 10.17
CA ILE A 105 -13.64 -6.18 9.64
C ILE A 105 -13.16 -7.17 10.72
N PRO A 106 -13.86 -8.30 10.96
CA PRO A 106 -13.44 -9.29 11.96
C PRO A 106 -12.00 -9.76 11.74
N PHE A 107 -11.24 -9.90 12.83
CA PHE A 107 -9.79 -10.17 12.81
C PHE A 107 -9.39 -11.47 12.09
N ASN A 108 -10.33 -12.38 11.86
CA ASN A 108 -10.13 -13.67 11.20
C ASN A 108 -10.49 -13.64 9.70
N VAL A 109 -10.84 -12.48 9.16
CA VAL A 109 -11.15 -12.29 7.74
C VAL A 109 -9.93 -11.65 7.05
N PRO A 110 -9.40 -12.25 5.97
CA PRO A 110 -8.33 -11.65 5.20
C PRO A 110 -8.81 -10.38 4.50
N ILE A 111 -7.93 -9.39 4.41
CA ILE A 111 -8.19 -8.11 3.76
C ILE A 111 -7.02 -7.70 2.87
N LEU A 112 -7.33 -6.86 1.88
CA LEU A 112 -6.35 -6.13 1.10
C LEU A 112 -6.33 -4.67 1.59
N ALA A 113 -5.18 -4.19 2.03
CA ALA A 113 -4.96 -2.79 2.39
C ALA A 113 -4.12 -2.11 1.30
N ARG A 114 -4.63 -1.02 0.73
CA ARG A 114 -3.98 -0.30 -0.35
C ARG A 114 -3.71 1.15 0.03
N GLY A 115 -2.46 1.57 0.03
CA GLY A 115 -2.07 2.92 0.46
C GLY A 115 -0.67 3.31 -0.01
N VAL A 116 -0.28 4.55 0.26
CA VAL A 116 1.09 5.04 0.01
C VAL A 116 1.99 4.59 1.15
N LEU A 117 3.08 3.90 0.85
CA LEU A 117 4.05 3.49 1.85
C LEU A 117 4.86 4.71 2.32
N GLU A 118 4.86 4.96 3.62
CA GLU A 118 5.73 5.95 4.27
C GLU A 118 6.61 5.23 5.30
N MET A 119 7.88 5.62 5.34
CA MET A 119 8.84 5.18 6.35
C MET A 119 9.40 6.38 7.14
N GLY A 120 10.10 6.09 8.23
CA GLY A 120 10.63 7.08 9.17
C GLY A 120 9.77 7.20 10.42
N GLU A 121 10.34 7.67 11.52
CA GLU A 121 9.65 7.71 12.82
C GLU A 121 8.41 8.61 12.80
N TYR A 122 7.32 8.12 13.39
CA TYR A 122 6.09 8.87 13.59
C TYR A 122 5.35 8.34 14.80
N THR A 123 4.94 9.25 15.67
CA THR A 123 3.98 8.98 16.73
C THR A 123 2.65 9.59 16.32
N ASP A 124 1.61 8.78 16.26
CA ASP A 124 0.26 9.26 16.03
C ASP A 124 -0.19 10.16 17.18
N PRO A 125 -0.61 11.41 16.91
CA PRO A 125 -0.93 12.37 17.96
C PRO A 125 -2.24 12.06 18.69
N GLU A 126 -3.11 11.24 18.11
CA GLU A 126 -4.42 10.89 18.68
C GLU A 126 -4.34 9.66 19.58
N THR A 127 -3.66 8.62 19.10
CA THR A 127 -3.55 7.31 19.76
C THR A 127 -2.24 7.12 20.52
N GLY A 128 -1.23 7.94 20.25
CA GLY A 128 0.14 7.75 20.75
C GLY A 128 0.88 6.58 20.09
N PHE A 129 0.32 6.00 19.03
CA PHE A 129 0.92 4.83 18.37
C PHE A 129 2.20 5.22 17.62
N TRP A 130 3.35 4.71 18.09
CA TRP A 130 4.63 4.93 17.44
C TRP A 130 4.90 3.89 16.35
N SER A 131 5.44 4.32 15.21
CA SER A 131 5.78 3.47 14.07
C SER A 131 6.95 4.01 13.27
N VAL A 132 7.60 3.16 12.49
CA VAL A 132 8.65 3.54 11.53
C VAL A 132 8.25 3.23 10.07
N ILE A 133 7.17 2.48 9.87
CA ILE A 133 6.58 2.16 8.56
C ILE A 133 5.07 2.24 8.68
N ARG A 134 4.38 2.68 7.62
CA ARG A 134 2.91 2.78 7.59
C ARG A 134 2.38 2.91 6.16
N LEU A 135 1.09 2.64 5.99
CA LEU A 135 0.34 3.09 4.81
C LEU A 135 -0.43 4.38 5.13
N ARG A 136 -0.33 5.37 4.25
CA ARG A 136 -1.18 6.57 4.24
C ARG A 136 -2.17 6.55 3.10
N GLU A 137 -3.20 7.39 3.25
CA GLU A 137 -4.27 7.54 2.26
C GLU A 137 -4.86 6.20 1.85
N ALA A 138 -4.99 5.32 2.83
CA ALA A 138 -5.28 3.94 2.59
C ALA A 138 -6.78 3.70 2.37
N THR A 139 -7.05 2.69 1.57
CA THR A 139 -8.35 2.03 1.45
C THR A 139 -8.15 0.55 1.78
N TYR A 140 -9.22 -0.14 2.15
CA TYR A 140 -9.15 -1.56 2.43
C TYR A 140 -10.45 -2.24 2.01
N GLU A 141 -10.35 -3.52 1.68
CA GLU A 141 -11.48 -4.37 1.30
C GLU A 141 -11.23 -5.81 1.74
N ARG A 142 -12.29 -6.62 1.72
CA ARG A 142 -12.16 -8.07 1.93
C ARG A 142 -11.49 -8.67 0.69
N ASP A 143 -10.54 -9.57 0.93
CA ASP A 143 -9.93 -10.40 -0.13
C ASP A 143 -10.90 -11.48 -0.64
#